data_AF-A0A016VCX7-F1
#
_entry.id   AF-A0A016VCX7-F1
#
_cell.length_a   1.000
_cell.length_b   1.000
_cell.length_c   1.000
_cell.angle_alpha   90.00
_cell.angle_beta   90.00
_cell.angle_gamma   90.00
#
_symmetry.space_group_name_H-M   'P 1'
#
loop_
_entity.id
_entity.type
_entity.pdbx_description
1 polymer ?
#
loop_
_entity_poly.entity_id
_entity_poly.type
_entity_poly.pdbx_seq_one_letter_code
_entity_poly.pdbx_strand_id
1 'polypeptide(L)'
;MYKRLVPTLLSTNARHTRQYRATSAWINRARIDADSTLDQSVDAEKLFINADVQRLLTELTGMDLEGKVFKTRRTEIQQRSHFALMTDERLAQTMDKMRAEARRFLNFVPLKEPRSQEVTVLSRDPEIAGFDNSKFVFTDITFDATDQDRTVVVREVDGTLRTATPEEHDRMNRTYYEKPNRPVFPPPVFEDPYLEDALNRKEHEFVLDWACWFFEPDDPAYVKLVQCVFDRVIEKGDFDVLHSTRHFGTMVFYLALNGNIPPLLNFFGARGRLHDCANLVRLQKTLHPDWRFVINSGDTDLKIVTDFVKQNARHREQLKDLNAFLKDGVVIPSTSQEVPSDEKKPGNIEKVTVDASNIRGRSGPLGDLSEQYDVKVCSFCTPSLSLPPLLFSILYQVVKSEGEAKVAKGEHITRKERRGRFWRKSERDPSKNEE
;
A
#
# COMPACT_ATOMS: atom_id res chain seq x y z
N MET A 1 -20.11 61.84 18.03
CA MET A 1 -18.85 61.26 18.55
C MET A 1 -19.16 60.11 19.49
N TYR A 2 -19.31 58.88 19.00
CA TYR A 2 -19.20 57.68 19.84
C TYR A 2 -18.62 56.55 18.98
N LYS A 3 -17.37 56.18 19.27
CA LYS A 3 -16.62 55.11 18.59
C LYS A 3 -17.17 53.76 19.03
N ARG A 4 -17.59 52.92 18.08
CA ARG A 4 -17.82 51.48 18.29
C ARG A 4 -16.47 50.82 18.58
N LEU A 5 -16.30 50.31 19.80
CA LEU A 5 -15.25 49.35 20.13
C LEU A 5 -15.72 47.97 19.67
N VAL A 6 -15.04 47.43 18.66
CA VAL A 6 -15.16 46.02 18.27
C VAL A 6 -14.22 45.24 19.20
N PRO A 7 -14.69 44.24 19.96
CA PRO A 7 -13.79 43.41 20.75
C PRO A 7 -12.99 42.53 19.79
N THR A 8 -11.69 42.80 19.71
CA THR A 8 -10.71 41.98 19.02
C THR A 8 -10.58 40.69 19.82
N LEU A 9 -11.29 39.64 19.38
CA LEU A 9 -11.08 38.30 19.92
C LEU A 9 -9.62 37.93 19.67
N LEU A 10 -8.94 37.61 20.76
CA LEU A 10 -7.59 37.08 20.80
C LEU A 10 -7.51 35.91 19.82
N SER A 11 -6.83 36.13 18.71
CA SER A 11 -6.25 35.06 17.90
C SER A 11 -5.31 34.30 18.83
N THR A 12 -5.80 33.20 19.39
CA THR A 12 -4.96 32.19 20.02
C THR A 12 -4.12 31.61 18.90
N ASN A 13 -2.94 32.21 18.70
CA ASN A 13 -1.85 31.59 17.97
C ASN A 13 -1.74 30.16 18.49
N ALA A 14 -2.15 29.21 17.66
CA ALA A 14 -1.83 27.81 17.82
C ALA A 14 -0.30 27.71 17.77
N ARG A 15 0.32 27.88 18.94
CA ARG A 15 1.70 27.52 19.16
C ARG A 15 1.70 26.00 19.03
N HIS A 16 1.93 25.50 17.82
CA HIS A 16 2.55 24.20 17.67
C HIS A 16 3.81 24.24 18.51
N THR A 17 3.73 23.70 19.73
CA THR A 17 4.89 23.38 20.53
C THR A 17 5.65 22.35 19.72
N ARG A 18 6.54 22.82 18.84
CA ARG A 18 7.69 22.05 18.38
C ARG A 18 8.48 21.71 19.63
N GLN A 19 8.10 20.61 20.28
CA GLN A 19 8.97 19.96 21.24
C GLN A 19 10.16 19.49 20.41
N TYR A 20 11.27 20.23 20.51
CA TYR A 20 12.54 19.84 19.95
C TYR A 20 12.96 18.57 20.68
N ARG A 21 12.59 17.40 20.14
CA ARG A 21 13.26 16.17 20.51
C ARG A 21 14.72 16.32 20.09
N ALA A 22 15.64 16.08 21.03
CA ALA A 22 17.06 16.09 20.72
C ALA A 22 17.42 15.03 19.65
N THR A 23 16.60 13.96 19.53
CA THR A 23 16.78 12.87 18.56
C THR A 23 15.43 12.32 18.05
N SER A 24 15.34 12.05 16.74
CA SER A 24 14.18 11.42 16.09
C SER A 24 13.87 10.02 16.65
N ALA A 25 12.58 9.67 16.75
CA ALA A 25 12.16 8.33 17.18
C ALA A 25 12.50 7.24 16.15
N TRP A 26 12.80 7.60 14.91
CA TRP A 26 13.15 6.69 13.82
C TRP A 26 14.63 6.29 13.82
N ILE A 27 15.43 6.88 14.72
CA ILE A 27 16.84 6.60 14.88
C ILE A 27 17.04 5.55 15.98
N ASN A 28 17.59 4.39 15.61
CA ASN A 28 17.92 3.31 16.53
C ASN A 28 19.28 3.58 17.19
N ARG A 29 19.23 4.17 18.39
CA ARG A 29 20.44 4.52 19.18
C ARG A 29 21.31 3.29 19.54
N ALA A 30 20.74 2.10 19.62
CA ALA A 30 21.51 0.87 19.90
C ALA A 30 22.37 0.41 18.71
N ARG A 31 22.05 0.88 17.50
CA ARG A 31 22.76 0.54 16.25
C ARG A 31 23.71 1.64 15.77
N ILE A 32 23.68 2.81 16.41
CA ILE A 32 24.70 3.83 16.19
C ILE A 32 25.97 3.35 16.87
N ASP A 33 26.90 2.82 16.09
CA ASP A 33 28.27 2.56 16.52
C ASP A 33 28.86 3.82 17.19
N ALA A 34 29.73 3.62 18.19
CA ALA A 34 30.39 4.63 19.02
C ALA A 34 31.29 5.67 18.26
N ASP A 35 31.18 5.77 16.94
CA ASP A 35 32.09 6.51 16.05
C ASP A 35 31.36 7.56 15.17
N SER A 36 30.05 7.79 15.35
CA SER A 36 29.34 8.83 14.60
C SER A 36 29.04 10.07 15.46
N THR A 37 29.57 11.20 15.02
CA THR A 37 29.19 12.57 15.38
C THR A 37 27.77 12.92 14.92
N LEU A 38 26.78 12.06 15.20
CA LEU A 38 25.35 12.36 15.06
C LEU A 38 24.87 13.08 16.33
N ASP A 39 25.55 14.17 16.66
CA ASP A 39 25.16 15.12 17.73
C ASP A 39 24.26 16.25 17.16
N GLN A 40 23.88 16.12 15.89
CA GLN A 40 22.95 17.02 15.22
C GLN A 40 21.53 16.45 15.31
N SER A 41 20.58 17.30 15.69
CA SER A 41 19.14 16.99 15.67
C SER A 41 18.70 16.69 14.23
N VAL A 42 18.74 15.42 13.83
CA VAL A 42 18.29 14.98 12.50
C VAL A 42 16.77 15.01 12.44
N ASP A 43 16.23 15.85 11.56
CA ASP A 43 14.80 15.93 11.27
C ASP A 43 14.44 14.90 10.18
N ALA A 44 14.03 13.71 10.63
CA ALA A 44 13.73 12.58 9.75
C ALA A 44 12.55 12.86 8.79
N GLU A 45 11.54 13.61 9.23
CA GLU A 45 10.38 13.96 8.38
C GLU A 45 10.82 14.83 7.20
N LYS A 46 11.62 15.86 7.48
CA LYS A 46 12.11 16.77 6.44
C LYS A 46 13.01 16.06 5.45
N LEU A 47 13.86 15.14 5.92
CA LEU A 47 14.70 14.31 5.05
C LEU A 47 13.85 13.38 4.18
N PHE A 48 12.80 12.78 4.74
CA PHE A 48 11.91 11.90 3.99
C PHE A 48 11.18 12.65 2.87
N ILE A 49 10.73 13.89 3.10
CA ILE A 49 9.99 14.70 2.11
C ILE A 49 10.88 15.20 0.96
N ASN A 50 12.21 15.18 1.11
CA ASN A 50 13.13 15.66 0.08
C ASN A 50 12.89 14.97 -1.27
N ALA A 51 12.76 15.74 -2.35
CA ALA A 51 12.50 15.25 -3.69
C ALA A 51 13.57 14.26 -4.21
N ASP A 52 14.84 14.47 -3.87
CA ASP A 52 15.91 13.55 -4.28
C ASP A 52 15.81 12.20 -3.55
N VAL A 53 15.46 12.24 -2.26
CA VAL A 53 15.22 11.03 -1.45
C VAL A 53 14.01 10.29 -1.98
N GLN A 54 12.90 10.98 -2.22
CA GLN A 54 11.69 10.38 -2.77
C GLN A 54 11.92 9.76 -4.16
N ARG A 55 12.71 10.39 -5.02
CA ARG A 55 13.11 9.83 -6.33
C ARG A 55 13.86 8.50 -6.15
N LEU A 56 14.90 8.50 -5.30
CA LEU A 56 15.70 7.29 -5.04
C LEU A 56 14.85 6.18 -4.41
N LEU A 57 13.99 6.49 -3.44
CA LEU A 57 13.10 5.52 -2.81
C LEU A 57 12.09 4.92 -3.80
N THR A 58 11.57 5.75 -4.72
CA THR A 58 10.65 5.29 -5.79
C THR A 58 11.35 4.34 -6.74
N GLU A 59 12.58 4.65 -7.14
CA GLU A 59 13.40 3.78 -8.00
C GLU A 59 13.71 2.44 -7.31
N LEU A 60 14.16 2.47 -6.05
CA LEU A 60 14.50 1.29 -5.26
C LEU A 60 13.29 0.37 -5.01
N THR A 61 12.09 0.94 -4.84
CA THR A 61 10.85 0.18 -4.62
C THR A 61 10.46 -0.66 -5.85
N GLY A 62 10.79 -0.17 -7.03
CA GLY A 62 10.36 -0.77 -8.30
C GLY A 62 8.83 -0.79 -8.44
N MET A 63 8.37 -1.31 -9.58
CA MET A 63 6.94 -1.46 -9.86
C MET A 63 6.69 -2.83 -10.49
N ASP A 64 6.18 -3.76 -9.69
CA ASP A 64 5.66 -5.04 -10.17
C ASP A 64 4.12 -4.95 -10.30
N LEU A 65 3.65 -4.83 -11.55
CA LEU A 65 2.23 -4.63 -11.85
C LEU A 65 1.41 -5.89 -11.54
N GLU A 66 1.88 -7.07 -11.96
CA GLU A 66 1.08 -8.29 -11.96
C GLU A 66 1.15 -9.03 -10.61
N GLY A 67 2.37 -9.21 -10.07
CA GLY A 67 2.58 -10.03 -8.87
C GLY A 67 2.23 -9.33 -7.57
N LYS A 68 2.35 -8.00 -7.53
CA LYS A 68 2.22 -7.19 -6.31
C LYS A 68 1.08 -6.17 -6.41
N VAL A 69 1.23 -5.15 -7.25
CA VAL A 69 0.33 -3.98 -7.22
C VAL A 69 -1.12 -4.36 -7.56
N PHE A 70 -1.33 -5.12 -8.63
CA PHE A 70 -2.66 -5.58 -9.07
C PHE A 70 -2.90 -7.06 -8.76
N LYS A 71 -2.33 -7.54 -7.64
CA LYS A 71 -2.57 -8.91 -7.17
C LYS A 71 -4.08 -9.15 -6.99
N THR A 72 -4.55 -10.33 -7.40
CA THR A 72 -5.93 -10.73 -7.21
C THR A 72 -6.31 -10.73 -5.73
N ARG A 73 -7.36 -9.99 -5.37
CA ARG A 73 -7.88 -9.91 -3.99
C ARG A 73 -9.23 -10.61 -3.91
N ARG A 74 -9.50 -11.21 -2.75
CA ARG A 74 -10.84 -11.75 -2.45
C ARG A 74 -11.74 -10.58 -2.06
N THR A 75 -12.69 -10.26 -2.92
CA THR A 75 -13.74 -9.26 -2.66
C THR A 75 -15.06 -9.98 -2.33
N GLU A 76 -15.96 -9.30 -1.63
CA GLU A 76 -17.29 -9.85 -1.31
C GLU A 76 -18.08 -10.22 -2.56
N ILE A 77 -17.94 -9.42 -3.62
CA ILE A 77 -18.60 -9.61 -4.90
C ILE A 77 -17.53 -9.88 -5.96
N GLN A 78 -17.62 -11.05 -6.59
CA GLN A 78 -16.79 -11.39 -7.75
C GLN A 78 -17.37 -10.73 -9.00
N GLN A 79 -16.62 -9.81 -9.58
CA GLN A 79 -16.96 -9.22 -10.88
C GLN A 79 -16.56 -10.17 -12.01
N ARG A 80 -17.36 -10.20 -13.09
CA ARG A 80 -17.03 -10.99 -14.28
C ARG A 80 -15.86 -10.32 -15.01
N SER A 81 -14.94 -11.13 -15.53
CA SER A 81 -13.84 -10.62 -16.35
C SER A 81 -14.36 -10.00 -17.64
N HIS A 82 -13.89 -8.80 -17.96
CA HIS A 82 -14.19 -8.11 -19.21
C HIS A 82 -13.06 -8.33 -20.21
N PHE A 83 -13.38 -8.98 -21.33
CA PHE A 83 -12.43 -9.20 -22.42
C PHE A 83 -12.64 -8.14 -23.51
N ALA A 84 -11.54 -7.59 -24.03
CA ALA A 84 -11.56 -6.61 -25.10
C ALA A 84 -10.43 -6.89 -26.09
N LEU A 85 -10.73 -6.79 -27.39
CA LEU A 85 -9.73 -6.85 -28.46
C LEU A 85 -9.11 -5.47 -28.63
N MET A 86 -7.79 -5.39 -28.57
CA MET A 86 -7.03 -4.14 -28.64
C MET A 86 -5.93 -4.23 -29.69
N THR A 87 -5.63 -3.11 -30.34
CA THR A 87 -4.41 -2.96 -31.15
C THR A 87 -3.20 -2.80 -30.22
N ASP A 88 -1.99 -3.03 -30.73
CA ASP A 88 -0.75 -2.88 -29.94
C ASP A 88 -0.61 -1.47 -29.34
N GLU A 89 -0.98 -0.45 -30.10
CA GLU A 89 -0.98 0.94 -29.63
C GLU A 89 -1.94 1.15 -28.44
N ARG A 90 -3.14 0.56 -28.50
CA ARG A 90 -4.11 0.64 -27.40
C ARG A 90 -3.66 -0.16 -26.19
N LEU A 91 -3.01 -1.31 -26.40
CA LEU A 91 -2.42 -2.09 -25.31
C LEU A 91 -1.32 -1.31 -24.60
N ALA A 92 -0.42 -0.67 -25.35
CA ALA A 92 0.64 0.18 -24.79
C ALA A 92 0.06 1.35 -23.97
N GLN A 93 -0.92 2.07 -24.52
CA GLN A 93 -1.61 3.15 -23.81
C GLN A 93 -2.32 2.65 -22.53
N THR A 94 -2.89 1.45 -22.56
CA THR A 94 -3.55 0.83 -21.40
C THR A 94 -2.51 0.47 -20.33
N MET A 95 -1.38 -0.10 -20.74
CA MET A 95 -0.26 -0.39 -19.84
C MET A 95 0.29 0.88 -19.19
N ASP A 96 0.39 1.99 -19.93
CA ASP A 96 0.84 3.28 -19.37
C ASP A 96 -0.15 3.86 -18.37
N LYS A 97 -1.45 3.72 -18.62
CA LYS A 97 -2.49 4.06 -17.63
C LYS A 97 -2.37 3.20 -16.38
N MET A 98 -2.18 1.89 -16.53
CA MET A 98 -1.97 0.98 -15.40
C MET A 98 -0.72 1.35 -14.60
N ARG A 99 0.38 1.75 -15.26
CA ARG A 99 1.59 2.24 -14.58
C ARG A 99 1.34 3.54 -13.82
N ALA A 100 0.58 4.48 -14.40
CA ALA A 100 0.23 5.73 -13.72
C ALA A 100 -0.64 5.47 -12.48
N GLU A 101 -1.57 4.53 -12.56
CA GLU A 101 -2.42 4.12 -11.44
C GLU A 101 -1.62 3.36 -10.37
N ALA A 102 -0.72 2.47 -10.78
CA ALA A 102 0.21 1.77 -9.90
C ALA A 102 1.08 2.74 -9.09
N ARG A 103 1.61 3.80 -9.72
CA ARG A 103 2.35 4.85 -9.02
C ARG A 103 1.52 5.51 -7.92
N ARG A 104 0.21 5.70 -8.14
CA ARG A 104 -0.70 6.26 -7.13
C ARG A 104 -0.89 5.31 -5.95
N PHE A 105 -0.97 4.00 -6.19
CA PHE A 105 -1.07 3.00 -5.12
C PHE A 105 0.22 2.85 -4.32
N LEU A 106 1.37 3.06 -4.96
CA LEU A 106 2.70 2.95 -4.35
C LEU A 106 3.17 4.24 -3.66
N ASN A 107 2.33 5.25 -3.55
CA ASN A 107 2.64 6.44 -2.74
C ASN A 107 2.95 6.02 -1.30
N PHE A 108 4.10 6.44 -0.81
CA PHE A 108 4.57 6.04 0.51
C PHE A 108 3.67 6.59 1.62
N VAL A 109 3.63 5.83 2.71
CA VAL A 109 2.97 6.28 3.94
C VAL A 109 3.79 7.44 4.53
N PRO A 110 3.17 8.59 4.85
CA PRO A 110 3.88 9.71 5.46
C PRO A 110 4.61 9.29 6.72
N LEU A 111 5.91 9.58 6.79
CA LEU A 111 6.72 9.39 7.99
C LEU A 111 6.52 10.59 8.91
N LYS A 112 6.05 10.34 10.14
CA LYS A 112 5.91 11.36 11.19
C LYS A 112 6.60 10.94 12.48
N GLU A 113 7.05 11.92 13.24
CA GLU A 113 7.49 11.75 14.61
C GLU A 113 6.28 11.45 15.51
N PRO A 114 6.41 10.51 16.47
CA PRO A 114 5.29 10.17 17.33
C PRO A 114 4.90 11.35 18.23
N ARG A 115 3.60 11.55 18.47
CA ARG A 115 3.10 12.59 19.39
C ARG A 115 3.60 12.36 20.81
N SER A 116 3.72 13.44 21.60
CA SER A 116 4.09 13.33 23.01
C SER A 116 2.95 12.68 23.81
N GLN A 117 3.32 11.82 24.75
CA GLN A 117 2.39 11.23 25.72
C GLN A 117 2.25 12.09 26.98
N GLU A 118 2.97 13.21 27.05
CA GLU A 118 2.88 14.15 28.16
C GLU A 118 1.49 14.78 28.18
N VAL A 119 0.85 14.70 29.35
CA VAL A 119 -0.45 15.30 29.59
C VAL A 119 -0.29 16.67 30.23
N THR A 120 -1.07 17.64 29.80
CA THR A 120 -1.10 18.96 30.43
C THR A 120 -2.23 19.01 31.44
N VAL A 121 -1.90 19.43 32.67
CA VAL A 121 -2.90 19.60 33.73
C VAL A 121 -3.54 20.97 33.58
N LEU A 122 -4.87 20.99 33.41
CA LEU A 122 -5.67 22.19 33.22
C LEU A 122 -6.14 22.77 34.55
N SER A 123 -6.62 21.91 35.46
CA SER A 123 -7.04 22.30 36.81
C SER A 123 -6.81 21.18 37.82
N ARG A 124 -6.75 21.54 39.11
CA ARG A 124 -6.68 20.59 40.23
C ARG A 124 -7.72 20.99 41.26
N ASP A 125 -8.74 20.17 41.41
CA ASP A 125 -9.90 20.44 42.26
C ASP A 125 -9.97 19.35 43.35
N PRO A 126 -9.23 19.47 44.47
CA PRO A 126 -9.12 18.40 45.46
C PRO A 126 -10.43 18.15 46.24
N GLU A 127 -11.38 19.09 46.20
CA GLU A 127 -12.68 18.98 46.88
C GLU A 127 -13.58 17.89 46.28
N ILE A 128 -13.38 17.56 45.01
CA ILE A 128 -14.12 16.51 44.29
C ILE A 128 -13.33 15.19 44.20
N ALA A 129 -12.19 15.10 44.90
CA ALA A 129 -11.40 13.88 44.94
C ALA A 129 -12.21 12.75 45.60
N GLY A 130 -12.19 11.57 44.98
CA GLY A 130 -12.95 10.41 45.45
C GLY A 130 -14.47 10.51 45.24
N PHE A 131 -14.95 11.39 44.37
CA PHE A 131 -16.37 11.45 43.98
C PHE A 131 -16.85 10.15 43.30
N ASP A 132 -16.02 9.55 42.45
CA ASP A 132 -16.26 8.26 41.81
C ASP A 132 -14.96 7.44 41.74
N ASN A 133 -15.08 6.13 41.54
CA ASN A 133 -13.96 5.21 41.38
C ASN A 133 -13.38 5.20 39.96
N SER A 134 -14.09 5.82 39.00
CA SER A 134 -13.72 5.84 37.59
C SER A 134 -13.35 7.25 37.12
N LYS A 135 -12.52 7.33 36.08
CA LYS A 135 -12.20 8.61 35.43
C LYS A 135 -13.31 9.00 34.47
N PHE A 136 -13.62 10.30 34.41
CA PHE A 136 -14.57 10.84 33.43
C PHE A 136 -13.82 11.40 32.22
N VAL A 137 -14.24 11.01 31.02
CA VAL A 137 -13.67 11.52 29.77
C VAL A 137 -14.70 12.39 29.09
N PHE A 138 -14.37 13.65 28.87
CA PHE A 138 -15.20 14.63 28.19
C PHE A 138 -14.63 14.86 26.79
N THR A 139 -15.47 14.69 25.78
CA THR A 139 -15.09 14.83 24.37
C THR A 139 -15.99 15.86 23.70
N ASP A 140 -15.38 16.81 23.00
CA ASP A 140 -16.10 17.73 22.14
C ASP A 140 -16.54 17.04 20.84
N ILE A 141 -17.85 17.02 20.61
CA ILE A 141 -18.50 16.38 19.46
C ILE A 141 -18.95 17.39 18.39
N THR A 142 -18.35 18.58 18.36
CA THR A 142 -18.61 19.59 17.34
C THR A 142 -18.27 19.07 15.94
N PHE A 143 -19.22 19.16 15.00
CA PHE A 143 -19.07 18.57 13.66
C PHE A 143 -17.97 19.23 12.82
N ASP A 144 -17.76 20.55 12.95
CA ASP A 144 -16.81 21.32 12.14
C ASP A 144 -15.34 21.18 12.59
N ALA A 145 -15.08 20.50 13.71
CA ALA A 145 -13.72 20.23 14.18
C ALA A 145 -13.10 19.04 13.43
N THR A 146 -11.82 19.13 13.08
CA THR A 146 -11.07 17.98 12.53
C THR A 146 -10.76 16.98 13.63
N ASP A 147 -10.53 15.70 13.29
CA ASP A 147 -10.19 14.66 14.28
C ASP A 147 -8.98 15.06 15.15
N GLN A 148 -8.02 15.82 14.62
CA GLN A 148 -6.83 16.27 15.35
C GLN A 148 -7.12 17.50 16.25
N ASP A 149 -8.02 18.39 15.84
CA ASP A 149 -8.33 19.63 16.57
C ASP A 149 -9.39 19.43 17.67
N ARG A 150 -10.06 18.27 17.71
CA ARG A 150 -11.06 17.94 18.73
C ARG A 150 -10.45 17.95 20.13
N THR A 151 -11.13 18.62 21.05
CA THR A 151 -10.71 18.66 22.45
C THR A 151 -11.22 17.44 23.22
N VAL A 152 -10.31 16.73 23.88
CA VAL A 152 -10.64 15.63 24.78
C VAL A 152 -9.91 15.87 26.10
N VAL A 153 -10.68 15.92 27.19
CA VAL A 153 -10.15 16.14 28.54
C VAL A 153 -10.59 15.00 29.45
N VAL A 154 -9.73 14.67 30.39
CA VAL A 154 -9.91 13.57 31.33
C VAL A 154 -9.89 14.14 32.74
N ARG A 155 -10.94 13.86 33.49
CA ARG A 155 -11.02 14.11 34.94
C ARG A 155 -10.64 12.83 35.67
N GLU A 156 -9.51 12.88 36.36
CA GLU A 156 -9.02 11.79 37.19
C GLU A 156 -9.76 11.72 38.52
N VAL A 157 -9.65 10.56 39.18
CA VAL A 157 -10.25 10.27 40.49
C VAL A 157 -9.76 11.23 41.59
N ASP A 158 -8.54 11.73 41.46
CA ASP A 158 -7.93 12.69 42.38
C ASP A 158 -8.46 14.13 42.21
N GLY A 159 -9.47 14.33 41.35
CA GLY A 159 -10.03 15.65 41.05
C GLY A 159 -9.21 16.49 40.05
N THR A 160 -8.15 15.92 39.46
CA THR A 160 -7.31 16.60 38.47
C THR A 160 -7.94 16.57 37.08
N LEU A 161 -8.07 17.74 36.42
CA LEU A 161 -8.42 17.84 35.00
C LEU A 161 -7.15 17.91 34.16
N ARG A 162 -7.01 17.00 33.21
CA ARG A 162 -5.89 16.99 32.27
C ARG A 162 -6.36 16.81 30.83
N THR A 163 -5.49 17.09 29.88
CA THR A 163 -5.70 16.67 28.49
C THR A 163 -5.61 15.14 28.37
N ALA A 164 -6.29 14.59 27.36
CA ALA A 164 -6.18 13.18 27.02
C ALA A 164 -4.78 12.85 26.47
N THR A 165 -4.35 11.60 26.71
CA THR A 165 -3.22 11.02 25.98
C THR A 165 -3.60 10.78 24.51
N PRO A 166 -2.63 10.65 23.58
CA PRO A 166 -2.93 10.38 22.17
C PRO A 166 -3.83 9.16 21.96
N GLU A 167 -3.60 8.08 22.71
CA GLU A 167 -4.41 6.86 22.64
C GLU A 167 -5.84 7.09 23.13
N GLU A 168 -6.02 7.78 24.27
CA GLU A 168 -7.35 8.13 24.80
C GLU A 168 -8.12 9.03 23.83
N HIS A 169 -7.44 10.02 23.24
CA HIS A 169 -8.00 10.94 22.27
C HIS A 169 -8.48 10.21 21.01
N ASP A 170 -7.62 9.41 20.39
CA ASP A 170 -7.95 8.66 19.17
C ASP A 170 -9.02 7.61 19.44
N ARG A 171 -9.02 6.97 20.63
CA ARG A 171 -10.06 6.00 21.04
C ARG A 171 -11.41 6.67 21.23
N MET A 172 -11.45 7.83 21.86
CA MET A 172 -12.71 8.57 22.02
C MET A 172 -13.24 9.08 20.69
N ASN A 173 -12.37 9.59 19.83
CA ASN A 173 -12.75 9.99 18.47
C ASN A 173 -13.40 8.84 17.70
N ARG A 174 -12.83 7.64 17.76
CA ARG A 174 -13.41 6.43 17.13
C ARG A 174 -14.75 6.00 17.73
N THR A 175 -14.97 6.29 19.01
CA THR A 175 -16.21 5.93 19.71
C THR A 175 -17.37 6.83 19.27
N TYR A 176 -17.12 8.13 19.07
CA TYR A 176 -18.16 9.07 18.63
C TYR A 176 -18.28 9.19 17.11
N TYR A 177 -17.17 9.03 16.38
CA TYR A 177 -17.10 9.08 14.91
C TYR A 177 -16.68 7.73 14.37
N GLU A 178 -17.66 6.84 14.24
CA GLU A 178 -17.44 5.50 13.72
C GLU A 178 -16.92 5.55 12.28
N LYS A 179 -15.75 4.94 12.05
CA LYS A 179 -15.22 4.69 10.70
C LYS A 179 -15.52 3.23 10.37
N PRO A 180 -16.22 2.94 9.27
CA PRO A 180 -16.60 1.57 8.93
C PRO A 180 -15.34 0.72 8.80
N ASN A 181 -15.30 -0.39 9.55
CA ASN A 181 -14.21 -1.36 9.69
C ASN A 181 -13.11 -1.02 10.73
N ARG A 182 -13.10 0.15 11.40
CA ARG A 182 -12.03 0.59 12.32
C ARG A 182 -12.49 0.34 13.75
N PRO A 183 -12.07 -0.77 14.39
CA PRO A 183 -12.51 -1.06 15.74
C PRO A 183 -12.00 -0.02 16.74
N VAL A 184 -12.70 0.09 17.88
CA VAL A 184 -12.28 0.96 18.99
C VAL A 184 -11.04 0.40 19.68
N PHE A 185 -10.95 -0.93 19.82
CA PHE A 185 -9.80 -1.60 20.40
C PHE A 185 -8.80 -2.03 19.32
N PRO A 186 -7.49 -2.02 19.63
CA PRO A 186 -6.48 -2.53 18.72
C PRO A 186 -6.72 -4.01 18.40
N PRO A 187 -6.68 -4.39 17.11
CA PRO A 187 -6.65 -5.77 16.69
C PRO A 187 -5.53 -6.57 17.38
N PRO A 188 -5.79 -7.81 17.83
CA PRO A 188 -4.77 -8.67 18.46
C PRO A 188 -3.56 -8.97 17.58
N VAL A 189 -3.67 -8.84 16.25
CA VAL A 189 -2.57 -9.09 15.31
C VAL A 189 -1.41 -8.11 15.45
N PHE A 190 -1.61 -6.97 16.12
CA PHE A 190 -0.56 -5.99 16.36
C PHE A 190 0.34 -6.34 17.55
N GLU A 191 -0.02 -7.36 18.32
CA GLU A 191 0.73 -7.80 19.50
C GLU A 191 1.16 -9.27 19.35
N ASP A 192 2.25 -9.65 20.02
CA ASP A 192 2.67 -11.05 20.10
C ASP A 192 1.72 -11.83 21.03
N PRO A 193 1.42 -13.11 20.72
CA PRO A 193 2.08 -13.99 19.75
C PRO A 193 1.52 -13.93 18.31
N TYR A 194 0.40 -13.24 18.09
CA TYR A 194 -0.29 -13.23 16.79
C TYR A 194 0.48 -12.47 15.71
N LEU A 195 1.20 -11.41 16.11
CA LEU A 195 2.11 -10.70 15.22
C LEU A 195 3.17 -11.66 14.67
N GLU A 196 3.89 -12.39 15.53
CA GLU A 196 4.90 -13.36 15.10
C GLU A 196 4.34 -14.41 14.13
N ASP A 197 3.17 -14.96 14.44
CA ASP A 197 2.49 -15.92 13.56
C ASP A 197 2.16 -15.33 12.18
N ALA A 198 1.65 -14.10 12.11
CA ALA A 198 1.37 -13.42 10.85
C ALA A 198 2.66 -13.18 10.02
N LEU A 199 3.76 -12.81 10.68
CA LEU A 199 5.05 -12.61 10.01
C LEU A 199 5.64 -13.94 9.52
N ASN A 200 5.48 -15.04 10.27
CA ASN A 200 5.85 -16.39 9.84
C ASN A 200 5.07 -16.82 8.59
N ARG A 201 3.80 -16.42 8.46
CA ARG A 201 2.97 -16.63 7.27
C ARG A 201 3.28 -15.66 6.11
N LYS A 202 4.31 -14.82 6.26
CA LYS A 202 4.70 -13.78 5.29
C LYS A 202 3.61 -12.73 5.02
N GLU A 203 2.72 -12.49 5.99
CA GLU A 203 1.63 -11.51 5.90
C GLU A 203 2.06 -10.09 6.33
N HIS A 204 3.33 -9.72 6.08
CA HIS A 204 3.91 -8.43 6.49
C HIS A 204 3.14 -7.22 5.91
N GLU A 205 2.80 -7.28 4.61
CA GLU A 205 2.03 -6.24 3.92
C GLU A 205 0.66 -6.04 4.56
N PHE A 206 -0.01 -7.14 4.93
CA PHE A 206 -1.33 -7.11 5.55
C PHE A 206 -1.30 -6.43 6.92
N VAL A 207 -0.33 -6.77 7.77
CA VAL A 207 -0.17 -6.15 9.10
C VAL A 207 0.09 -4.65 8.98
N LEU A 208 1.01 -4.25 8.08
CA LEU A 208 1.34 -2.84 7.87
C LEU A 208 0.17 -2.05 7.25
N ASP A 209 -0.55 -2.65 6.29
CA ASP A 209 -1.73 -2.03 5.70
C ASP A 209 -2.84 -1.82 6.73
N TRP A 210 -3.08 -2.81 7.58
CA TRP A 210 -4.05 -2.69 8.64
C TRP A 210 -3.61 -1.67 9.70
N ALA A 211 -2.32 -1.61 10.02
CA ALA A 211 -1.76 -0.61 10.93
C ALA A 211 -2.00 0.82 10.42
N CYS A 212 -1.71 1.10 9.14
CA CYS A 212 -2.01 2.42 8.53
C CYS A 212 -3.50 2.75 8.51
N TRP A 213 -4.33 1.72 8.50
CA TRP A 213 -5.77 1.89 8.45
C TRP A 213 -6.38 2.04 9.84
N PHE A 214 -5.73 1.52 10.89
CA PHE A 214 -6.16 1.62 12.28
C PHE A 214 -5.60 2.86 13.00
N PHE A 215 -4.28 3.03 12.98
CA PHE A 215 -3.58 4.12 13.67
C PHE A 215 -3.43 5.36 12.80
N GLU A 216 -3.19 6.50 13.45
CA GLU A 216 -2.66 7.69 12.80
C GLU A 216 -1.13 7.59 12.64
N PRO A 217 -0.53 8.20 11.61
CA PRO A 217 0.91 8.04 11.31
C PRO A 217 1.85 8.62 12.38
N ASP A 218 1.33 9.49 13.25
CA ASP A 218 2.05 10.08 14.38
C ASP A 218 1.72 9.39 15.73
N ASP A 219 0.98 8.29 15.73
CA ASP A 219 0.72 7.52 16.93
C ASP A 219 2.01 6.80 17.40
N PRO A 220 2.43 6.91 18.67
CA PRO A 220 3.57 6.18 19.20
C PRO A 220 3.46 4.65 19.07
N ALA A 221 2.27 4.07 19.17
CA ALA A 221 2.04 2.64 18.97
C ALA A 221 2.27 2.22 17.51
N TYR A 222 1.84 3.06 16.55
CA TYR A 222 2.09 2.83 15.12
C TYR A 222 3.58 2.78 14.81
N VAL A 223 4.33 3.79 15.26
CA VAL A 223 5.77 3.88 15.00
C VAL A 223 6.50 2.66 15.58
N LYS A 224 6.17 2.26 16.82
CA LYS A 224 6.74 1.06 17.45
C LYS A 224 6.44 -0.21 16.68
N LEU A 225 5.20 -0.40 16.24
CA LEU A 225 4.78 -1.57 15.46
C LEU A 225 5.54 -1.66 14.13
N VAL A 226 5.60 -0.54 13.39
CA VAL A 226 6.30 -0.48 12.10
C VAL A 226 7.79 -0.78 12.26
N GLN A 227 8.44 -0.19 13.26
CA GLN A 227 9.86 -0.48 13.55
C GLN A 227 10.08 -1.97 13.89
N CYS A 228 9.22 -2.54 14.73
CA CYS A 228 9.28 -3.97 15.10
C CYS A 228 9.14 -4.87 13.86
N VAL A 229 8.17 -4.58 12.97
CA VAL A 229 7.98 -5.35 11.74
C VAL A 229 9.20 -5.20 10.82
N PHE A 230 9.75 -4.00 10.65
CA PHE A 230 10.95 -3.79 9.84
C PHE A 230 12.15 -4.54 10.39
N ASP A 231 12.40 -4.48 11.70
CA ASP A 231 13.49 -5.22 12.33
C ASP A 231 13.38 -6.72 12.11
N ARG A 232 12.17 -7.29 12.25
CA ARG A 232 11.94 -8.72 11.98
C ARG A 232 12.12 -9.10 10.50
N VAL A 233 11.73 -8.22 9.58
CA VAL A 233 11.98 -8.41 8.13
C VAL A 233 13.47 -8.44 7.84
N ILE A 234 14.24 -7.55 8.48
CA ILE A 234 15.70 -7.46 8.31
C ILE A 234 16.39 -8.71 8.89
N GLU A 235 15.96 -9.16 10.07
CA GLU A 235 16.49 -10.36 10.72
C GLU A 235 16.26 -11.64 9.91
N LYS A 236 15.08 -11.78 9.29
CA LYS A 236 14.73 -12.93 8.44
C LYS A 236 15.20 -12.81 6.99
N GLY A 237 15.48 -11.59 6.52
CA GLY A 237 15.82 -11.30 5.13
C GLY A 237 14.63 -11.34 4.16
N ASP A 238 13.39 -11.22 4.65
CA ASP A 238 12.14 -11.33 3.88
C ASP A 238 11.80 -10.05 3.07
N PHE A 239 12.81 -9.41 2.46
CA PHE A 239 12.65 -8.16 1.69
C PHE A 239 11.72 -8.33 0.48
N ASP A 240 11.64 -9.53 -0.10
CA ASP A 240 10.70 -9.94 -1.16
C ASP A 240 9.25 -9.61 -0.84
N VAL A 241 8.85 -9.76 0.43
CA VAL A 241 7.45 -9.63 0.84
C VAL A 241 7.00 -8.18 0.68
N LEU A 242 7.86 -7.24 1.07
CA LEU A 242 7.56 -5.81 1.02
C LEU A 242 8.00 -5.15 -0.30
N HIS A 243 8.88 -5.77 -1.09
CA HIS A 243 9.31 -5.20 -2.37
C HIS A 243 8.10 -4.92 -3.29
N SER A 244 8.11 -3.75 -3.94
CA SER A 244 7.00 -3.24 -4.76
C SER A 244 5.67 -3.06 -3.99
N THR A 245 5.77 -2.69 -2.70
CA THR A 245 4.64 -2.20 -1.89
C THR A 245 4.90 -0.77 -1.42
N ARG A 246 3.87 -0.06 -0.97
CA ARG A 246 3.96 1.30 -0.41
C ARG A 246 4.80 1.42 0.87
N HIS A 247 5.08 0.30 1.54
CA HIS A 247 5.85 0.29 2.80
C HIS A 247 7.36 0.13 2.58
N PHE A 248 7.76 -0.35 1.40
CA PHE A 248 9.17 -0.62 1.10
C PHE A 248 10.03 0.64 1.19
N GLY A 249 9.57 1.75 0.61
CA GLY A 249 10.30 3.02 0.66
C GLY A 249 10.57 3.48 2.10
N THR A 250 9.59 3.36 2.98
CA THR A 250 9.74 3.71 4.40
C THR A 250 10.73 2.78 5.11
N MET A 251 10.72 1.48 4.81
CA MET A 251 11.69 0.52 5.35
C MET A 251 13.12 0.81 4.87
N VAL A 252 13.29 1.08 3.57
CA VAL A 252 14.60 1.43 2.99
C VAL A 252 15.13 2.73 3.61
N PHE A 253 14.26 3.73 3.79
CA PHE A 253 14.60 4.97 4.47
C PHE A 253 15.01 4.72 5.93
N TYR A 254 14.25 3.91 6.68
CA TYR A 254 14.59 3.52 8.05
C TYR A 254 15.96 2.82 8.16
N LEU A 255 16.27 1.92 7.22
CA LEU A 255 17.56 1.24 7.16
C LEU A 255 18.72 2.19 6.88
N ALA A 256 18.54 3.07 5.90
CA ALA A 256 19.55 4.04 5.51
C ALA A 256 19.80 5.09 6.61
N LEU A 257 18.72 5.60 7.21
CA LEU A 257 18.82 6.53 8.34
C LEU A 257 19.67 5.94 9.48
N ASN A 258 19.52 4.64 9.75
CA ASN A 258 20.24 3.92 10.80
C ASN A 258 21.58 3.30 10.37
N GLY A 259 22.03 3.50 9.13
CA GLY A 259 23.29 2.96 8.62
C GLY A 259 23.31 1.43 8.41
N ASN A 260 22.18 0.74 8.55
CA ASN A 260 22.08 -0.73 8.43
C ASN A 260 21.73 -1.18 7.00
N ILE A 261 22.52 -0.72 6.04
CA ILE A 261 22.33 -1.02 4.61
C ILE A 261 22.81 -2.42 4.14
N PRO A 262 23.81 -3.08 4.76
CA PRO A 262 24.36 -4.34 4.23
C PRO A 262 23.36 -5.45 3.91
N PRO A 263 22.33 -5.73 4.75
CA PRO A 263 21.33 -6.75 4.44
C PRO A 263 20.59 -6.49 3.12
N LEU A 264 20.24 -5.22 2.86
CA LEU A 264 19.52 -4.83 1.66
C LEU A 264 20.44 -4.79 0.42
N LEU A 265 21.74 -4.49 0.59
CA LEU A 265 22.73 -4.62 -0.48
C LEU A 265 22.92 -6.07 -0.93
N ASN A 266 22.93 -7.03 0.00
CA ASN A 266 22.93 -8.45 -0.37
C ASN A 266 21.68 -8.83 -1.14
N PHE A 267 20.52 -8.36 -0.71
CA PHE A 267 19.26 -8.63 -1.39
C PHE A 267 19.28 -8.18 -2.86
N PHE A 268 19.73 -6.96 -3.14
CA PHE A 268 19.85 -6.47 -4.52
C PHE A 268 21.01 -7.13 -5.28
N GLY A 269 22.15 -7.34 -4.61
CA GLY A 269 23.33 -7.98 -5.20
C GLY A 269 23.09 -9.44 -5.60
N ALA A 270 22.41 -10.21 -4.74
CA ALA A 270 21.98 -11.58 -5.02
C ALA A 270 21.08 -11.68 -6.25
N ARG A 271 20.34 -10.60 -6.58
CA ARG A 271 19.46 -10.50 -7.75
C ARG A 271 20.14 -9.88 -8.98
N GLY A 272 21.43 -9.54 -8.88
CA GLY A 272 22.19 -8.87 -9.94
C GLY A 272 21.74 -7.42 -10.21
N ARG A 273 21.00 -6.81 -9.29
CA ARG A 273 20.49 -5.43 -9.42
C ARG A 273 21.54 -4.41 -8.96
N LEU A 274 22.59 -4.24 -9.78
CA LEU A 274 23.71 -3.34 -9.47
C LEU A 274 23.29 -1.86 -9.39
N HIS A 275 22.36 -1.45 -10.26
CA HIS A 275 21.84 -0.08 -10.28
C HIS A 275 21.19 0.31 -8.94
N ASP A 276 20.39 -0.61 -8.37
CA ASP A 276 19.73 -0.41 -7.09
C ASP A 276 20.71 -0.41 -5.92
N CYS A 277 21.76 -1.24 -5.99
CA CYS A 277 22.86 -1.18 -5.02
C CYS A 277 23.51 0.21 -5.01
N ALA A 278 23.79 0.77 -6.20
CA ALA A 278 24.37 2.11 -6.32
C ALA A 278 23.39 3.20 -5.81
N ASN A 279 22.11 3.11 -6.13
CA ASN A 279 21.08 4.02 -5.65
C ASN A 279 20.92 3.98 -4.12
N LEU A 280 21.05 2.82 -3.49
CA LEU A 280 21.03 2.68 -2.04
C LEU A 280 22.25 3.35 -1.38
N VAL A 281 23.43 3.22 -1.99
CA VAL A 281 24.64 3.94 -1.54
C VAL A 281 24.49 5.46 -1.73
N ARG A 282 23.90 5.91 -2.85
CA ARG A 282 23.57 7.33 -3.08
C ARG A 282 22.61 7.84 -2.00
N LEU A 283 21.56 7.09 -1.69
CA LEU A 283 20.60 7.43 -0.64
C LEU A 283 21.28 7.61 0.72
N GLN A 284 22.16 6.68 1.10
CA GLN A 284 22.91 6.78 2.35
C GLN A 284 23.76 8.04 2.42
N LYS A 285 24.44 8.38 1.31
CA LYS A 285 25.26 9.59 1.23
C LYS A 285 24.41 10.86 1.31
N THR A 286 23.19 10.84 0.75
CA THR A 286 22.23 11.95 0.87
C THR A 286 21.75 12.13 2.31
N LEU A 287 21.56 11.05 3.06
CA LEU A 287 21.11 11.11 4.47
C LEU A 287 22.26 11.43 5.44
N HIS A 288 23.49 11.02 5.11
CA HIS A 288 24.69 11.24 5.93
C HIS A 288 25.79 11.95 5.12
N PRO A 289 25.73 13.29 4.99
CA PRO A 289 26.67 14.07 4.18
C PRO A 289 28.12 13.95 4.65
N ASP A 290 28.35 13.82 5.95
CA ASP A 290 29.69 13.75 6.58
C ASP A 290 30.39 12.42 6.35
N TRP A 291 29.73 11.47 5.68
CA TRP A 291 30.34 10.20 5.37
C TRP A 291 31.53 10.38 4.42
N ARG A 292 32.66 9.71 4.72
CA ARG A 292 33.95 9.81 4.00
C ARG A 292 33.92 9.42 2.52
N PHE A 293 32.77 9.04 2.01
CA PHE A 293 32.53 8.64 0.64
C PHE A 293 32.16 9.84 -0.24
N VAL A 294 32.90 10.10 -1.32
CA VAL A 294 32.57 11.15 -2.32
C VAL A 294 32.04 10.48 -3.58
N ILE A 295 30.84 10.87 -4.01
CA ILE A 295 30.21 10.37 -5.24
C ILE A 295 30.25 11.51 -6.25
N ASN A 296 30.95 11.31 -7.37
CA ASN A 296 30.87 12.25 -8.49
C ASN A 296 29.72 11.84 -9.42
N SER A 297 29.09 12.82 -10.06
CA SER A 297 27.96 12.61 -10.98
C SER A 297 28.30 11.78 -12.23
N GLY A 298 29.59 11.54 -12.52
CA GLY A 298 30.07 10.68 -13.61
C GLY A 298 30.54 9.29 -13.19
N ASP A 299 30.42 8.92 -11.91
CA ASP A 299 30.87 7.61 -11.44
C ASP A 299 29.92 6.49 -11.86
N THR A 300 30.47 5.41 -12.43
CA THR A 300 29.71 4.22 -12.81
C THR A 300 29.16 3.49 -11.58
N ASP A 301 27.97 2.89 -11.68
CA ASP A 301 27.33 2.15 -10.59
C ASP A 301 28.25 1.07 -9.96
N LEU A 302 29.04 0.37 -10.79
CA LEU A 302 30.04 -0.60 -10.33
C LEU A 302 31.13 0.03 -9.45
N LYS A 303 31.61 1.22 -9.84
CA LYS A 303 32.64 1.95 -9.10
C LYS A 303 32.10 2.38 -7.74
N ILE A 304 30.89 2.92 -7.71
CA ILE A 304 30.23 3.36 -6.47
C ILE A 304 30.13 2.20 -5.48
N VAL A 305 29.62 1.04 -5.93
CA VAL A 305 29.44 -0.12 -5.06
C VAL A 305 30.79 -0.72 -4.63
N THR A 306 31.77 -0.82 -5.52
CA THR A 306 33.10 -1.36 -5.16
C THR A 306 33.85 -0.46 -4.20
N ASP A 307 33.78 0.86 -4.36
CA ASP A 307 34.43 1.80 -3.46
C ASP A 307 33.75 1.81 -2.08
N PHE A 308 32.42 1.64 -2.03
CA PHE A 308 31.70 1.42 -0.78
C PHE A 308 32.20 0.18 -0.04
N VAL A 309 32.32 -0.97 -0.73
CA VAL A 309 32.78 -2.23 -0.13
C VAL A 309 34.21 -2.12 0.38
N LYS A 310 35.09 -1.40 -0.34
CA LYS A 310 36.49 -1.17 0.08
C LYS A 310 36.58 -0.33 1.35
N GLN A 311 35.79 0.74 1.45
CA GLN A 311 35.84 1.67 2.59
C GLN A 311 35.19 1.07 3.83
N ASN A 312 34.12 0.27 3.66
CA ASN A 312 33.37 -0.35 4.73
C ASN A 312 33.83 -1.79 4.99
N ALA A 313 35.13 -1.97 5.29
CA ALA A 313 35.73 -3.28 5.55
C ALA A 313 35.05 -4.05 6.70
N ARG A 314 34.42 -3.33 7.65
CA ARG A 314 33.64 -3.90 8.77
C ARG A 314 32.43 -4.73 8.30
N HIS A 315 31.80 -4.35 7.19
CA HIS A 315 30.62 -5.04 6.65
C HIS A 315 30.97 -6.12 5.63
N ARG A 316 32.25 -6.41 5.41
CA ARG A 316 32.71 -7.37 4.39
C ARG A 316 32.19 -8.79 4.65
N GLU A 317 32.09 -9.19 5.91
CA GLU A 317 31.52 -10.49 6.29
C GLU A 317 30.00 -10.54 6.14
N GLN A 318 29.31 -9.41 6.25
CA GLN A 318 27.87 -9.31 6.03
C GLN A 318 27.59 -9.35 4.52
N LEU A 319 28.41 -8.70 3.68
CA LEU A 319 28.21 -8.55 2.24
C LEU A 319 28.61 -9.79 1.40
N LYS A 320 28.24 -11.00 1.82
CA LYS A 320 28.66 -12.25 1.13
C LYS A 320 28.11 -12.34 -0.29
N ASP A 321 26.81 -12.13 -0.45
CA ASP A 321 26.12 -12.32 -1.73
C ASP A 321 26.51 -11.24 -2.75
N LEU A 322 26.63 -9.99 -2.28
CA LEU A 322 27.12 -8.90 -3.13
C LEU A 322 28.55 -9.16 -3.61
N ASN A 323 29.43 -9.64 -2.72
CA ASN A 323 30.81 -9.95 -3.10
C ASN A 323 30.91 -11.14 -4.07
N ALA A 324 30.04 -12.14 -3.92
CA ALA A 324 29.93 -13.26 -4.87
C ALA A 324 29.47 -12.76 -6.24
N PHE A 325 28.45 -11.90 -6.29
CA PHE A 325 27.99 -11.29 -7.52
C PHE A 325 29.07 -10.44 -8.21
N LEU A 326 29.80 -9.60 -7.46
CA LEU A 326 30.84 -8.73 -8.01
C LEU A 326 32.06 -9.51 -8.56
N LYS A 327 32.36 -10.70 -8.03
CA LYS A 327 33.49 -11.53 -8.47
C LYS A 327 33.11 -12.50 -9.58
N ASP A 328 32.01 -13.21 -9.38
CA ASP A 328 31.66 -14.41 -10.15
C ASP A 328 30.40 -14.20 -11.00
N GLY A 329 29.68 -13.08 -10.83
CA GLY A 329 28.42 -12.80 -11.53
C GLY A 329 27.26 -13.70 -11.13
N VAL A 330 27.39 -14.45 -10.03
CA VAL A 330 26.39 -15.44 -9.59
C VAL A 330 25.17 -14.72 -9.02
N VAL A 331 24.00 -15.09 -9.53
CA VAL A 331 22.68 -14.57 -9.13
C VAL A 331 21.89 -15.71 -8.49
N ILE A 332 21.35 -15.49 -7.29
CA ILE A 332 20.49 -16.45 -6.59
C ILE A 332 19.05 -16.24 -7.09
N PRO A 333 18.38 -17.29 -7.62
CA PRO A 333 16.98 -17.18 -7.99
C PRO A 333 16.12 -16.91 -6.74
N SER A 334 15.23 -15.92 -6.83
CA SER A 334 14.41 -15.48 -5.70
C SER A 334 13.37 -16.53 -5.30
N THR A 335 13.26 -16.82 -4.01
CA THR A 335 12.38 -17.84 -3.41
C THR A 335 10.88 -17.56 -3.58
N SER A 336 10.50 -16.38 -4.07
CA SER A 336 9.09 -15.99 -4.27
C SER A 336 8.47 -16.47 -5.58
N GLN A 337 9.14 -17.32 -6.36
CA GLN A 337 8.58 -17.98 -7.55
C GLN A 337 8.24 -19.46 -7.37
N GLU A 338 8.38 -20.04 -6.18
CA GLU A 338 7.92 -21.41 -5.90
C GLU A 338 6.50 -21.40 -5.32
N VAL A 339 5.53 -21.17 -6.21
CA VAL A 339 4.16 -21.70 -6.04
C VAL A 339 4.24 -23.21 -6.35
N PRO A 340 3.48 -24.10 -5.66
CA PRO A 340 3.51 -25.54 -5.95
C PRO A 340 3.35 -25.78 -7.45
N SER A 341 4.35 -26.43 -8.03
CA SER A 341 4.46 -26.74 -9.45
C SER A 341 3.44 -27.82 -9.85
N ASP A 342 2.17 -27.41 -9.93
CA ASP A 342 1.18 -28.03 -10.83
C ASP A 342 0.76 -27.06 -11.96
N GLU A 343 1.41 -25.90 -12.05
CA GLU A 343 1.31 -25.03 -13.20
C GLU A 343 2.62 -25.04 -13.97
N LYS A 344 2.56 -25.62 -15.17
CA LYS A 344 3.61 -25.54 -16.19
C LYS A 344 4.14 -24.11 -16.24
N LYS A 345 5.47 -23.96 -16.27
CA LYS A 345 6.15 -22.71 -16.68
C LYS A 345 5.30 -22.01 -17.74
N PRO A 346 4.96 -20.71 -17.63
CA PRO A 346 4.38 -20.01 -18.74
C PRO A 346 5.49 -19.94 -19.79
N GLY A 347 5.53 -20.95 -20.65
CA GLY A 347 6.28 -20.88 -21.90
C GLY A 347 5.85 -19.59 -22.55
N ASN A 348 6.84 -18.77 -22.91
CA ASN A 348 6.74 -17.55 -23.72
C ASN A 348 5.31 -17.38 -24.24
N ILE A 349 4.45 -16.66 -23.50
CA ILE A 349 3.05 -16.51 -23.90
C ILE A 349 3.12 -15.75 -25.21
N GLU A 350 3.05 -16.47 -26.32
CA GLU A 350 2.95 -15.89 -27.64
C GLU A 350 1.80 -14.90 -27.57
N LYS A 351 2.11 -13.63 -27.78
CA LYS A 351 1.08 -12.60 -27.89
C LYS A 351 0.16 -13.07 -29.02
N VAL A 352 -1.02 -13.54 -28.66
CA VAL A 352 -1.99 -14.05 -29.63
C VAL A 352 -2.52 -12.85 -30.40
N THR A 353 -1.85 -12.53 -31.51
CA THR A 353 -2.29 -11.49 -32.43
C THR A 353 -3.41 -12.05 -33.30
N VAL A 354 -4.58 -11.43 -33.20
CA VAL A 354 -5.77 -11.86 -33.93
C VAL A 354 -5.88 -11.05 -35.21
N ASP A 355 -5.51 -11.68 -36.33
CA ASP A 355 -5.67 -11.13 -37.67
C ASP A 355 -6.88 -11.74 -38.39
N ALA A 356 -7.35 -11.09 -39.46
CA ALA A 356 -8.50 -11.57 -40.26
C ALA A 356 -8.31 -12.99 -40.82
N SER A 357 -7.06 -13.39 -41.08
CA SER A 357 -6.67 -14.74 -41.49
C SER A 357 -6.67 -15.75 -40.33
N ASN A 358 -6.39 -15.28 -39.12
CA ASN A 358 -6.18 -16.12 -37.95
C ASN A 358 -7.47 -16.39 -37.17
N ILE A 359 -8.45 -15.48 -37.24
CA ILE A 359 -9.62 -15.47 -36.35
C ILE A 359 -10.53 -16.70 -36.45
N ARG A 360 -10.49 -17.43 -37.57
CA ARG A 360 -11.28 -18.65 -37.82
C ARG A 360 -10.48 -19.94 -37.67
N GLY A 361 -9.15 -19.85 -37.55
CA GLY A 361 -8.27 -21.00 -37.48
C GLY A 361 -7.93 -21.41 -36.06
N ARG A 362 -7.24 -22.55 -35.92
CA ARG A 362 -6.75 -23.04 -34.63
C ARG A 362 -5.73 -22.12 -33.94
N SER A 363 -5.07 -21.26 -34.72
CA SER A 363 -4.16 -20.23 -34.21
C SER A 363 -4.87 -18.97 -33.71
N GLY A 364 -6.21 -18.90 -33.85
CA GLY A 364 -7.06 -17.79 -33.45
C GLY A 364 -7.52 -17.87 -31.99
N PRO A 365 -8.45 -17.01 -31.56
CA PRO A 365 -8.85 -16.88 -30.15
C PRO A 365 -9.56 -18.11 -29.57
N LEU A 366 -10.04 -19.03 -30.42
CA LEU A 366 -10.73 -20.25 -30.01
C LEU A 366 -9.81 -21.47 -29.92
N GLY A 367 -8.55 -21.40 -30.37
CA GLY A 367 -7.65 -22.54 -30.30
C GLY A 367 -8.23 -23.77 -31.00
N ASP A 368 -8.11 -24.94 -30.36
CA ASP A 368 -8.70 -26.20 -30.83
C ASP A 368 -10.24 -26.20 -30.88
N LEU A 369 -10.90 -25.25 -30.20
CA LEU A 369 -12.38 -25.13 -30.23
C LEU A 369 -12.88 -24.53 -31.55
N SER A 370 -12.00 -24.01 -32.41
CA SER A 370 -12.39 -23.53 -33.76
C SER A 370 -12.97 -24.65 -34.63
N GLU A 371 -12.72 -25.92 -34.29
CA GLU A 371 -13.28 -27.07 -35.02
C GLU A 371 -14.74 -27.36 -34.65
N GLN A 372 -15.15 -26.94 -33.45
CA GLN A 372 -16.48 -27.19 -32.90
C GLN A 372 -17.42 -25.98 -33.02
N TYR A 373 -16.85 -24.79 -33.23
CA TYR A 373 -17.58 -23.53 -33.27
C TYR A 373 -17.19 -22.72 -34.49
N ASP A 374 -18.17 -22.32 -35.29
CA ASP A 374 -17.94 -21.46 -36.45
C ASP A 374 -17.96 -19.99 -36.02
N VAL A 375 -16.93 -19.25 -36.43
CA VAL A 375 -16.72 -17.84 -36.04
C VAL A 375 -17.13 -16.93 -37.19
N LYS A 376 -18.26 -16.23 -37.02
CA LYS A 376 -18.72 -15.24 -37.98
C LYS A 376 -18.29 -13.84 -37.54
N VAL A 377 -17.57 -13.16 -38.44
CA VAL A 377 -17.21 -11.74 -38.29
C VAL A 377 -18.40 -10.93 -38.79
N CYS A 378 -19.11 -10.27 -37.88
CA CYS A 378 -20.27 -9.45 -38.22
C CYS A 378 -19.88 -7.96 -38.09
N SER A 379 -19.79 -7.25 -39.22
CA SER A 379 -19.66 -5.80 -39.20
C SER A 379 -21.03 -5.16 -38.96
N PHE A 380 -21.28 -4.68 -37.73
CA PHE A 380 -22.47 -3.88 -37.45
C PHE A 380 -22.18 -2.40 -37.71
N CYS A 381 -22.87 -1.83 -38.69
CA CYS A 381 -22.95 -0.38 -38.86
C CYS A 381 -24.14 0.10 -38.02
N THR A 382 -23.91 0.66 -36.84
CA THR A 382 -24.98 1.26 -36.04
C THR A 382 -25.29 2.67 -36.56
N PRO A 383 -26.51 2.99 -37.01
CA PRO A 383 -26.91 4.38 -37.18
C PRO A 383 -27.20 4.95 -35.77
N SER A 384 -26.20 5.57 -35.13
CA SER A 384 -26.43 6.30 -33.89
C SER A 384 -26.93 7.70 -34.20
N LEU A 385 -28.22 7.96 -33.94
CA LEU A 385 -28.65 9.30 -33.53
C LEU A 385 -28.00 9.57 -32.16
N SER A 386 -27.24 10.66 -32.09
CA SER A 386 -26.52 11.23 -30.93
C SER A 386 -25.35 10.43 -30.35
N LEU A 387 -24.18 10.50 -31.01
CA LEU A 387 -22.80 10.50 -30.46
C LEU A 387 -21.83 10.72 -31.65
N PRO A 388 -20.66 11.35 -31.48
CA PRO A 388 -19.78 11.73 -32.60
C PRO A 388 -19.16 10.49 -33.30
N PRO A 389 -18.84 10.58 -34.60
CA PRO A 389 -18.78 9.43 -35.48
C PRO A 389 -17.38 8.81 -35.55
N LEU A 390 -16.90 8.09 -34.52
CA LEU A 390 -15.64 7.31 -34.62
C LEU A 390 -15.63 6.05 -33.74
N LEU A 391 -16.73 5.29 -33.72
CA LEU A 391 -16.79 3.97 -33.05
C LEU A 391 -17.21 2.89 -34.06
N PHE A 392 -16.25 2.39 -34.85
CA PHE A 392 -16.41 1.07 -35.46
C PHE A 392 -16.18 0.02 -34.37
N SER A 393 -17.26 -0.49 -33.80
CA SER A 393 -17.22 -1.67 -32.93
C SER A 393 -17.43 -2.91 -33.78
N ILE A 394 -16.37 -3.68 -34.01
CA ILE A 394 -16.48 -5.01 -34.63
C ILE A 394 -16.94 -5.98 -33.53
N LEU A 395 -18.19 -6.44 -33.63
CA LEU A 395 -18.76 -7.44 -32.74
C LEU A 395 -18.63 -8.82 -33.41
N TYR A 396 -18.00 -9.76 -32.71
CA TYR A 396 -17.89 -11.15 -33.17
C TYR A 396 -19.04 -11.97 -32.59
N GLN A 397 -19.71 -12.74 -33.45
CA GLN A 397 -20.75 -13.67 -33.03
C GLN A 397 -20.24 -15.10 -33.22
N VAL A 398 -20.04 -15.81 -32.11
CA VAL A 398 -19.66 -17.22 -32.11
C VAL A 398 -20.95 -18.05 -32.16
N VAL A 399 -21.08 -18.90 -33.18
CA VAL A 399 -22.26 -19.76 -33.37
C VAL A 399 -21.79 -21.21 -33.38
N LYS A 400 -22.43 -22.06 -32.57
CA LYS A 400 -22.15 -23.51 -32.57
C LYS A 400 -22.55 -24.08 -33.93
N SER A 401 -21.64 -24.79 -34.59
CA SER A 401 -21.95 -25.48 -35.84
C SER A 401 -22.75 -26.75 -35.54
N GLU A 402 -24.07 -26.61 -35.45
CA GLU A 402 -24.95 -27.78 -35.45
C GLU A 402 -25.01 -28.32 -36.89
N GLY A 403 -24.33 -29.45 -37.11
CA GLY A 403 -24.46 -30.23 -38.34
C GLY A 403 -25.92 -30.57 -38.61
N GLU A 404 -26.30 -30.56 -39.89
CA GLU A 404 -27.66 -30.78 -40.37
C GLU A 404 -28.32 -32.01 -39.74
N ALA A 405 -29.16 -31.77 -38.72
CA ALA A 405 -30.06 -32.76 -38.17
C ALA A 405 -31.49 -32.44 -38.61
N LYS A 406 -32.12 -33.45 -39.19
CA LYS A 406 -33.43 -33.46 -39.85
C LYS A 406 -34.52 -32.71 -39.08
N VAL A 407 -35.34 -32.00 -39.85
CA VAL A 407 -36.62 -31.38 -39.49
C VAL A 407 -37.43 -32.25 -38.52
N ALA A 408 -37.59 -31.79 -37.29
CA ALA A 408 -38.66 -32.22 -36.39
C ALA A 408 -39.60 -31.02 -36.17
N LYS A 409 -40.85 -31.17 -36.60
CA LYS A 409 -41.92 -30.20 -36.38
C LYS A 409 -42.16 -30.05 -34.87
N GLY A 410 -41.83 -28.88 -34.32
CA GLY A 410 -42.20 -28.46 -32.97
C GLY A 410 -42.43 -26.96 -32.98
N GLU A 411 -43.59 -26.53 -32.51
CA GLU A 411 -44.09 -25.16 -32.58
C GLU A 411 -43.10 -24.14 -31.96
N HIS A 412 -42.84 -23.07 -32.72
CA HIS A 412 -42.08 -21.91 -32.25
C HIS A 412 -42.89 -21.11 -31.22
N ILE A 413 -42.54 -21.21 -29.94
CA ILE A 413 -42.99 -20.27 -28.91
C ILE A 413 -41.99 -19.12 -28.84
N THR A 414 -42.46 -17.89 -29.07
CA THR A 414 -41.60 -16.70 -29.09
C THR A 414 -41.24 -16.20 -27.68
N ARG A 415 -40.06 -15.56 -27.56
CA ARG A 415 -39.45 -15.04 -26.32
C ARG A 415 -40.33 -14.04 -25.53
N LYS A 416 -41.44 -13.55 -26.11
CA LYS A 416 -42.43 -12.69 -25.43
C LYS A 416 -43.39 -13.45 -24.52
N GLU A 417 -43.68 -14.73 -24.78
CA GLU A 417 -44.66 -15.50 -23.99
C GLU A 417 -44.11 -16.09 -22.69
N ARG A 418 -42.78 -16.24 -22.56
CA ARG A 418 -42.15 -16.68 -21.29
C ARG A 418 -42.20 -15.62 -20.18
N ARG A 419 -42.32 -14.32 -20.51
CA ARG A 419 -42.38 -13.25 -19.50
C ARG A 419 -43.75 -13.10 -18.83
N GLY A 420 -44.82 -13.62 -19.42
CA GLY A 420 -46.18 -13.49 -18.88
C GLY A 420 -46.57 -14.50 -17.80
N ARG A 421 -45.83 -15.62 -17.64
CA ARG A 421 -46.16 -16.67 -16.64
C ARG A 421 -45.38 -16.59 -15.33
N PHE A 422 -44.40 -15.68 -15.22
CA PHE A 422 -43.60 -15.52 -14.00
C PHE A 422 -44.08 -14.36 -13.09
N TRP A 423 -45.05 -13.55 -13.56
CA TRP A 423 -45.58 -12.37 -12.86
C TRP A 423 -47.06 -12.52 -12.43
N ARG A 424 -47.51 -13.74 -12.14
CA ARG A 424 -48.82 -14.01 -11.49
C ARG A 424 -48.70 -14.98 -10.32
N LYS A 425 -47.69 -14.77 -9.46
CA LYS A 425 -47.56 -15.55 -8.21
C LYS A 425 -46.97 -14.75 -7.04
N SER A 426 -47.28 -13.46 -6.96
CA SER A 426 -46.99 -12.63 -5.78
C SER A 426 -48.06 -11.56 -5.55
N GLU A 427 -49.33 -11.98 -5.53
CA GLU A 427 -50.41 -11.22 -4.89
C GLU A 427 -51.15 -12.21 -3.98
N ARG A 428 -50.81 -12.20 -2.69
CA ARG A 428 -51.72 -12.56 -1.61
C ARG A 428 -51.53 -11.57 -0.48
N ASP A 429 -52.68 -11.07 -0.04
CA ASP A 429 -52.96 -9.97 0.87
C ASP A 429 -52.38 -10.11 2.28
N PRO A 430 -52.24 -8.97 3.00
CA PRO A 430 -51.95 -8.92 4.42
C PRO A 430 -53.25 -9.02 5.23
N SER A 431 -53.41 -10.05 6.08
CA SER A 431 -54.19 -9.97 7.32
C SER A 431 -54.16 -11.29 8.09
N LYS A 432 -54.13 -11.19 9.43
CA LYS A 432 -54.37 -12.24 10.46
C LYS A 432 -53.17 -13.17 10.70
N ASN A 433 -52.61 -13.33 11.90
CA ASN A 433 -53.22 -13.36 13.23
C ASN A 433 -52.16 -13.15 14.34
N GLU A 434 -52.59 -12.49 15.41
CA GLU A 434 -52.08 -12.64 16.79
C GLU A 434 -52.40 -14.06 17.30
N GLU A 435 -51.46 -14.64 18.05
CA GLU A 435 -51.67 -15.22 19.39
C GLU A 435 -50.32 -15.34 20.11
#